data_AF-A0A923SFW5-F1
#
_entry.id   AF-A0A923SFW5-F1
#
_cell.length_a   1.000
_cell.length_b   1.000
_cell.length_c   1.000
_cell.angle_alpha   90.00
_cell.angle_beta   90.00
_cell.angle_gamma   90.00
#
_symmetry.space_group_name_H-M   'P 1'
#
loop_
_entity.id
_entity.type
_entity.pdbx_description
1 polymer ?
#
loop_
_entity_poly.entity_id
_entity_poly.type
_entity_poly.pdbx_seq_one_letter_code
_entity_poly.pdbx_strand_id
1 'polypeptide(L)'
;MTFFNDFIREVIETGILLFVYFMMRILVSKLVRRFAAITHRIEHRTNLVIKYINLLSTILAIIALTLIWGVQAKDIIIAVSSITTIVGVAMFAQWSILSNITSGIILFFSFPFKIGDVIRIHDKDFPIIAEIEDIRAFHVALITKEGEIIIYPNNLLFQKGISIMKTHFEDIDFTD
;
A
#
# COMPACT_ATOMS: atom_id res chain seq x y z
N MET A 1 34.73 38.18 -13.04
CA MET A 1 33.43 38.88 -13.05
C MET A 1 32.42 38.24 -14.01
N THR A 2 32.83 37.58 -15.10
CA THR A 2 31.91 36.93 -16.07
C THR A 2 31.27 35.64 -15.54
N PHE A 3 32.02 34.79 -14.83
CA PHE A 3 31.53 33.51 -14.30
C PHE A 3 30.26 33.64 -13.43
N PHE A 4 30.16 34.66 -12.57
CA PHE A 4 28.97 34.83 -11.74
C PHE A 4 27.75 35.26 -12.54
N ASN A 5 27.92 36.12 -13.55
CA ASN A 5 26.81 36.57 -14.38
C ASN A 5 26.18 35.43 -15.19
N ASP A 6 26.99 34.44 -15.57
CA ASP A 6 26.53 33.28 -16.33
C ASP A 6 25.66 32.32 -15.49
N PHE A 7 25.76 32.37 -14.14
CA PHE A 7 25.02 31.50 -13.21
C PHE A 7 24.03 32.23 -12.29
N ILE A 8 23.85 33.54 -12.43
CA ILE A 8 22.93 34.31 -11.56
C ILE A 8 21.52 33.74 -11.62
N ARG A 9 21.07 33.30 -12.80
CA ARG A 9 19.74 32.74 -12.99
C ARG A 9 19.57 31.43 -12.22
N GLU A 10 20.52 30.51 -12.34
CA GLU A 10 20.55 29.20 -11.70
C GLU A 10 20.63 29.34 -10.18
N VAL A 11 21.38 30.33 -9.69
CA VAL A 11 21.47 30.64 -8.26
C VAL A 11 20.14 31.19 -7.73
N ILE A 12 19.47 32.09 -8.45
CA ILE A 12 18.15 32.61 -8.07
C ILE A 12 17.11 31.49 -8.08
N GLU A 13 17.05 30.69 -9.15
CA GLU A 13 16.13 29.56 -9.28
C GLU A 13 16.36 28.53 -8.17
N THR A 14 17.61 28.24 -7.82
CA THR A 14 17.97 27.38 -6.68
C THR A 14 17.49 27.98 -5.36
N GLY A 15 17.67 29.29 -5.16
CA GLY A 15 17.20 30.00 -3.97
C GLY A 15 15.68 29.92 -3.80
N ILE A 16 14.94 30.14 -4.90
CA ILE A 16 13.47 30.00 -4.93
C ILE A 16 13.07 28.55 -4.64
N LEU A 17 13.72 27.57 -5.28
CA LEU A 17 13.46 26.15 -5.06
C LEU A 17 13.63 25.77 -3.59
N LEU A 18 14.73 26.17 -2.96
CA LEU A 18 14.99 25.90 -1.55
C LEU A 18 13.93 26.56 -0.66
N PHE A 19 13.58 27.82 -0.93
CA PHE A 19 12.54 28.52 -0.19
C PHE A 19 11.18 27.79 -0.27
N VAL A 20 10.75 27.41 -1.49
CA VAL A 20 9.51 26.65 -1.70
C VAL A 20 9.58 25.29 -1.02
N TYR A 21 10.70 24.59 -1.11
CA TYR A 21 10.90 23.28 -0.48
C TYR A 21 10.79 23.34 1.05
N PHE A 22 11.46 24.29 1.70
CA PHE A 22 11.36 24.47 3.15
C PHE A 22 9.96 24.91 3.58
N MET A 23 9.36 25.84 2.84
CA MET A 23 7.99 26.29 3.12
C MET A 23 7.00 25.13 2.98
N MET A 24 7.11 24.32 1.94
CA MET A 24 6.25 23.15 1.73
C MET A 24 6.41 22.11 2.84
N ARG A 25 7.65 21.81 3.28
CA ARG A 25 7.89 20.91 4.42
C ARG A 25 7.18 21.38 5.69
N ILE A 26 7.23 22.68 5.99
CA ILE A 26 6.56 23.25 7.17
C ILE A 26 5.04 23.15 7.01
N LEU A 27 4.51 23.52 5.83
CA LEU A 27 3.08 23.48 5.55
C LEU A 27 2.52 22.06 5.65
N VAL A 28 3.16 21.08 5.00
CA VAL A 28 2.77 19.67 5.04
C VAL A 28 2.78 19.14 6.47
N SER A 29 3.86 19.36 7.21
CA SER A 29 3.97 18.96 8.62
C SER A 29 2.81 19.51 9.44
N LYS A 30 2.51 20.81 9.28
CA LYS A 30 1.44 21.49 10.01
C LYS A 30 0.06 20.95 9.62
N LEU A 31 -0.20 20.75 8.33
CA LEU A 31 -1.46 20.21 7.82
C LEU A 31 -1.69 18.78 8.33
N VAL A 32 -0.71 17.90 8.16
CA VAL A 32 -0.83 16.50 8.57
C VAL A 32 -1.02 16.38 10.09
N ARG A 33 -0.31 17.17 10.90
CA ARG A 33 -0.52 17.23 12.36
C ARG A 33 -1.91 17.76 12.72
N ARG A 34 -2.39 18.81 12.05
CA ARG A 34 -3.73 19.37 12.28
C ARG A 34 -4.82 18.36 11.97
N PHE A 35 -4.71 17.64 10.85
CA PHE A 35 -5.64 16.56 10.50
C PHE A 35 -5.58 15.41 11.52
N ALA A 36 -4.39 15.00 11.95
CA ALA A 36 -4.25 13.93 12.94
C ALA A 36 -4.89 14.27 14.30
N ALA A 37 -4.74 15.53 14.74
CA ALA A 37 -5.34 16.02 15.98
C ALA A 37 -6.87 16.01 15.96
N ILE A 38 -7.48 16.31 14.80
CA ILE A 38 -8.94 16.30 14.62
C ILE A 38 -9.50 14.87 14.65
N THR A 39 -8.74 13.89 14.16
CA THR A 39 -9.18 12.49 14.02
C THR A 39 -8.74 11.59 15.18
N HIS A 40 -8.23 12.15 16.30
CA HIS A 40 -7.71 11.39 17.46
C HIS A 40 -6.75 10.25 17.07
N ARG A 41 -5.94 10.43 16.02
CA ARG A 41 -5.01 9.37 15.55
C ARG A 41 -3.73 9.37 16.37
N ILE A 42 -3.23 8.17 16.66
CA ILE A 42 -1.98 7.89 17.38
C ILE A 42 -0.80 8.65 16.74
N GLU A 43 -0.09 9.47 17.52
CA GLU A 43 0.99 10.35 17.06
C GLU A 43 2.09 9.66 16.24
N HIS A 44 2.36 8.38 16.55
CA HIS A 44 3.38 7.59 15.85
C HIS A 44 3.08 7.42 14.35
N ARG A 45 1.81 7.21 13.98
CA ARG A 45 1.41 7.05 12.56
C ARG A 45 1.52 8.37 11.79
N THR A 46 1.24 9.49 12.45
CA THR A 46 1.36 10.83 11.87
C THR A 46 2.80 11.16 11.48
N ASN A 47 3.76 10.83 12.34
CA ASN A 47 5.18 11.06 12.05
C ASN A 47 5.68 10.23 10.86
N LEU A 48 5.19 9.00 10.69
CA LEU A 48 5.51 8.16 9.52
C LEU A 48 4.98 8.77 8.22
N VAL A 49 3.74 9.26 8.21
CA VAL A 49 3.17 9.94 7.03
C VAL A 49 3.99 11.18 6.65
N ILE A 50 4.32 12.03 7.63
CA ILE A 50 5.16 13.22 7.40
C ILE A 50 6.53 12.80 6.84
N LYS A 51 7.14 11.74 7.38
CA LYS A 51 8.43 11.22 6.91
C LYS A 51 8.37 10.81 5.43
N TYR A 52 7.34 10.08 5.01
CA TYR A 52 7.20 9.64 3.62
C TYR A 52 6.93 10.79 2.66
N ILE A 53 6.08 11.76 3.03
CA ILE A 53 5.85 12.95 2.19
C ILE A 53 7.12 13.78 2.07
N ASN A 54 7.85 13.97 3.18
CA ASN A 54 9.13 14.68 3.16
C ASN A 54 10.18 13.96 2.31
N LEU A 55 10.23 12.63 2.35
CA LEU A 55 11.11 11.83 1.50
C LEU A 55 10.81 12.06 0.01
N LEU A 56 9.54 11.93 -0.39
CA LEU A 56 9.10 12.20 -1.76
C LEU A 56 9.44 13.63 -2.20
N SER A 57 9.13 14.60 -1.35
CA SER A 57 9.43 16.03 -1.59
C SER A 57 10.92 16.29 -1.78
N THR A 58 11.77 15.56 -1.04
CA THR A 58 13.23 15.66 -1.16
C THR A 58 13.71 15.10 -2.48
N ILE A 59 13.18 13.95 -2.91
CA ILE A 59 13.51 13.35 -4.21
C ILE A 59 13.14 14.31 -5.35
N LEU A 60 11.94 14.89 -5.31
CA LEU A 60 11.49 15.86 -6.32
C LEU A 60 12.36 17.12 -6.32
N ALA A 61 12.75 17.63 -5.15
CA ALA A 61 13.63 18.79 -5.04
C ALA A 61 15.03 18.51 -5.63
N ILE A 62 15.58 17.30 -5.42
CA ILE A 62 16.86 16.89 -6.02
C ILE A 62 16.75 16.85 -7.55
N ILE A 63 15.66 16.30 -8.09
CA ILE A 63 15.41 16.27 -9.54
C ILE A 63 15.27 17.69 -10.12
N ALA A 64 14.54 18.57 -9.44
CA ALA A 64 14.41 19.97 -9.86
C ALA A 64 15.76 20.70 -9.82
N LEU A 65 16.57 20.43 -8.79
CA LEU A 65 17.90 21.01 -8.68
C LEU A 65 18.81 20.57 -9.84
N THR A 66 18.83 19.29 -10.20
CA THR A 66 19.65 18.84 -11.33
C THR A 66 19.22 19.48 -12.66
N LEU A 67 17.93 19.72 -12.87
CA LEU A 67 17.41 20.44 -14.03
C LEU A 67 17.86 21.90 -14.08
N ILE A 68 17.82 22.61 -12.94
CA ILE A 68 18.27 24.02 -12.85
C ILE A 68 19.75 24.13 -13.27
N TRP A 69 20.57 23.17 -12.85
CA TRP A 69 22.01 23.15 -13.16
C TRP A 69 22.34 22.58 -14.56
N GLY A 70 21.33 22.48 -15.44
CA GLY A 70 21.52 22.15 -16.85
C GLY A 70 21.80 20.68 -17.14
N VAL A 71 21.56 19.78 -16.18
CA VAL A 71 21.58 18.33 -16.47
C VAL A 71 20.49 18.04 -17.49
N GLN A 72 20.85 17.35 -18.57
CA GLN A 72 19.89 17.06 -19.63
C GLN A 72 18.78 16.19 -19.07
N ALA A 73 17.52 16.54 -19.34
CA ALA A 73 16.36 15.79 -18.88
C ALA A 73 16.45 14.29 -19.26
N LYS A 74 17.09 13.97 -20.38
CA LYS A 74 17.36 12.59 -20.81
C LYS A 74 18.17 11.80 -19.78
N ASP A 75 19.20 12.40 -19.17
CA ASP A 75 20.10 11.73 -18.24
C ASP A 75 19.39 11.50 -16.89
N ILE A 76 18.53 12.43 -16.50
CA ILE A 76 17.63 12.28 -15.35
C ILE A 76 16.62 11.16 -15.59
N ILE A 77 15.99 11.13 -16.76
CA ILE A 77 15.04 10.07 -17.13
C ILE A 77 15.73 8.71 -17.09
N ILE A 78 16.96 8.60 -17.60
CA ILE A 78 17.76 7.36 -17.52
C ILE A 78 17.97 6.95 -16.05
N ALA A 79 18.44 7.87 -15.19
CA ALA A 79 18.68 7.57 -13.77
C ALA A 79 17.39 7.15 -13.03
N VAL A 80 16.29 7.89 -13.23
CA VAL A 80 14.98 7.56 -12.65
C VAL A 80 14.48 6.22 -13.16
N SER A 81 14.66 5.94 -14.46
CA SER A 81 14.26 4.65 -15.07
C SER A 81 15.05 3.48 -14.48
N SER A 82 16.35 3.64 -14.23
CA SER A 82 17.17 2.61 -13.57
C SER A 82 16.69 2.34 -12.14
N ILE A 83 16.44 3.37 -11.34
CA ILE A 83 15.92 3.20 -9.98
C ILE A 83 14.54 2.57 -10.01
N THR A 84 13.66 3.03 -10.91
CA THR A 84 12.31 2.49 -11.08
C THR A 84 12.35 1.03 -11.48
N THR A 85 13.28 0.63 -12.36
CA THR A 85 13.51 -0.77 -12.72
C THR A 85 13.89 -1.60 -11.50
N ILE A 86 14.84 -1.13 -10.68
CA ILE A 86 15.27 -1.84 -9.46
C ILE A 86 14.11 -1.99 -8.47
N VAL A 87 13.35 -0.92 -8.24
CA VAL A 87 12.17 -0.95 -7.37
C VAL A 87 11.11 -1.90 -7.92
N GLY A 88 10.86 -1.88 -9.23
CA GLY A 88 9.92 -2.79 -9.90
C GLY A 88 10.32 -4.25 -9.73
N VAL A 89 11.59 -4.58 -9.91
CA VAL A 89 12.12 -5.94 -9.67
C VAL A 89 12.01 -6.33 -8.20
N ALA A 90 12.29 -5.42 -7.26
CA ALA A 90 12.12 -5.68 -5.83
C ALA A 90 10.66 -5.92 -5.45
N MET A 91 9.71 -5.19 -6.04
CA MET A 91 8.28 -5.42 -5.86
C MET A 91 7.85 -6.77 -6.43
N PHE A 92 8.39 -7.16 -7.58
CA PHE A 92 8.16 -8.49 -8.15
C PHE A 92 8.70 -9.59 -7.24
N ALA A 93 9.85 -9.40 -6.60
CA ALA A 93 10.35 -10.32 -5.58
C ALA A 93 9.39 -10.42 -4.37
N GLN A 94 8.63 -9.36 -4.07
CA GLN A 94 7.58 -9.32 -3.04
C GLN A 94 6.17 -9.64 -3.58
N TRP A 95 6.07 -10.38 -4.70
CA TRP A 95 4.81 -10.72 -5.37
C TRP A 95 3.70 -11.20 -4.43
N SER A 96 4.05 -11.99 -3.40
CA SER A 96 3.09 -12.52 -2.42
C SER A 96 2.29 -11.42 -1.71
N ILE A 97 2.91 -10.29 -1.37
CA ILE A 97 2.24 -9.17 -0.69
C ILE A 97 1.21 -8.55 -1.62
N LEU A 98 1.62 -8.24 -2.86
CA LEU A 98 0.76 -7.65 -3.88
C LEU A 98 -0.40 -8.59 -4.23
N SER A 99 -0.11 -9.88 -4.35
CA SER A 99 -1.08 -10.92 -4.65
C SER A 99 -2.13 -11.05 -3.56
N ASN A 100 -1.76 -11.00 -2.27
CA ASN A 100 -2.74 -11.03 -1.16
C ASN A 100 -3.62 -9.77 -1.10
N ILE A 101 -3.05 -8.59 -1.34
CA ILE A 101 -3.84 -7.34 -1.38
C ILE A 101 -4.85 -7.38 -2.53
N THR A 102 -4.39 -7.69 -3.75
CA THR A 102 -5.26 -7.75 -4.93
C THR A 102 -6.34 -8.81 -4.76
N SER A 103 -5.99 -9.99 -4.26
CA SER A 103 -6.97 -11.06 -3.97
C SER A 103 -7.97 -10.62 -2.90
N GLY A 104 -7.54 -9.92 -1.85
CA GLY A 104 -8.42 -9.40 -0.81
C GLY A 104 -9.47 -8.42 -1.34
N ILE A 105 -9.06 -7.50 -2.22
CA ILE A 105 -9.97 -6.56 -2.88
C ILE A 105 -11.01 -7.34 -3.71
N ILE A 106 -10.57 -8.33 -4.49
CA ILE A 106 -11.47 -9.12 -5.34
C ILE A 106 -12.44 -9.97 -4.50
N LEU A 107 -11.95 -10.62 -3.44
CA LEU A 107 -12.78 -11.39 -2.51
C LEU A 107 -13.83 -10.49 -1.84
N PHE A 108 -13.47 -9.28 -1.46
CA PHE A 108 -14.40 -8.35 -0.81
C PHE A 108 -15.48 -7.81 -1.75
N PHE A 109 -15.12 -7.44 -3.00
CA PHE A 109 -16.03 -6.72 -3.90
C PHE A 109 -16.68 -7.59 -4.97
N SER A 110 -16.08 -8.72 -5.35
CA SER A 110 -16.48 -9.48 -6.54
C SER A 110 -16.91 -10.91 -6.25
N PHE A 111 -16.52 -11.48 -5.11
CA PHE A 111 -17.00 -12.81 -4.75
C PHE A 111 -18.47 -12.77 -4.30
N PRO A 112 -19.24 -13.84 -4.60
CA PRO A 112 -20.66 -13.90 -4.27
C PRO A 112 -20.94 -14.11 -2.77
N PHE A 113 -19.94 -14.55 -1.99
CA PHE A 113 -20.07 -14.71 -0.55
C PHE A 113 -19.89 -13.38 0.18
N LYS A 114 -20.43 -13.29 1.39
CA LYS A 114 -20.35 -12.13 2.28
C LYS A 114 -19.81 -12.54 3.64
N ILE A 115 -19.41 -11.54 4.43
CA ILE A 115 -19.14 -11.72 5.86
C ILE A 115 -20.41 -12.28 6.51
N GLY A 116 -20.26 -13.35 7.29
CA GLY A 116 -21.34 -14.14 7.89
C GLY A 116 -21.80 -15.35 7.06
N ASP A 117 -21.34 -15.49 5.81
CA ASP A 117 -21.67 -16.69 5.03
C ASP A 117 -20.82 -17.88 5.48
N VAL A 118 -21.46 -19.04 5.56
CA VAL A 118 -20.79 -20.32 5.74
C VAL A 118 -20.28 -20.82 4.39
N ILE A 119 -18.98 -21.05 4.30
CA ILE A 119 -18.34 -21.54 3.09
C ILE A 119 -17.68 -22.90 3.32
N ARG A 120 -17.74 -23.75 2.30
CA ARG A 120 -16.92 -24.96 2.19
C ARG A 120 -15.79 -24.71 1.21
N ILE A 121 -14.57 -24.77 1.68
CA ILE A 121 -13.34 -24.62 0.88
C ILE A 121 -12.97 -26.00 0.33
N HIS A 122 -12.93 -26.11 -0.99
CA HIS A 122 -12.54 -27.33 -1.69
C HIS A 122 -11.02 -27.41 -1.78
N ASP A 123 -10.39 -27.71 -0.64
CA ASP A 123 -8.98 -28.07 -0.57
C ASP A 123 -8.80 -29.59 -0.58
N LYS A 124 -7.76 -30.08 -1.26
CA LYS A 124 -7.52 -31.53 -1.38
C LYS A 124 -7.02 -32.15 -0.08
N ASP A 125 -6.24 -31.37 0.67
CA ASP A 125 -5.58 -31.87 1.88
C ASP A 125 -6.46 -31.71 3.11
N PHE A 126 -7.26 -30.63 3.16
CA PHE A 126 -8.12 -30.29 4.30
C PHE A 126 -9.39 -29.56 3.83
N PRO A 127 -10.51 -30.26 3.59
CA PRO A 127 -11.79 -29.61 3.32
C PRO A 127 -12.27 -28.90 4.60
N ILE A 128 -12.33 -27.57 4.55
CA ILE A 128 -12.72 -26.74 5.70
C ILE A 128 -14.13 -26.20 5.45
N ILE A 129 -14.99 -26.32 6.46
CA ILE A 129 -16.28 -25.60 6.51
C ILE A 129 -16.19 -24.58 7.63
N ALA A 130 -16.34 -23.31 7.28
CA ALA A 130 -16.22 -22.21 8.24
C ALA A 130 -17.07 -21.01 7.81
N GLU A 131 -17.50 -20.22 8.79
CA GLU A 131 -18.15 -18.94 8.55
C GLU A 131 -17.11 -17.84 8.33
N ILE A 132 -17.37 -16.92 7.41
CA ILE A 132 -16.51 -15.78 7.15
C ILE A 132 -16.70 -14.73 8.25
N GLU A 133 -15.74 -14.60 9.15
CA GLU A 133 -15.76 -13.59 10.21
C GLU A 133 -15.39 -12.20 9.67
N ASP A 134 -14.32 -12.10 8.87
CA ASP A 134 -13.84 -10.83 8.33
C ASP A 134 -12.95 -11.02 7.10
N ILE A 135 -12.96 -10.06 6.18
CA ILE A 135 -12.07 -10.02 5.00
C ILE A 135 -11.13 -8.83 5.16
N ARG A 136 -9.88 -9.12 5.56
CA ARG A 136 -8.84 -8.11 5.78
C ARG A 136 -7.94 -7.97 4.55
N ALA A 137 -7.08 -6.94 4.56
CA ALA A 137 -6.23 -6.62 3.41
C ALA A 137 -5.29 -7.76 2.96
N PHE A 138 -4.89 -8.66 3.87
CA PHE A 138 -3.93 -9.72 3.56
C PHE A 138 -4.46 -11.15 3.80
N HIS A 139 -5.57 -11.30 4.51
CA HIS A 139 -6.13 -12.60 4.88
C HIS A 139 -7.64 -12.48 5.15
N VAL A 140 -8.32 -13.61 5.06
CA VAL A 140 -9.70 -13.81 5.53
C VAL A 140 -9.64 -14.53 6.87
N ALA A 141 -10.37 -14.01 7.85
CA ALA A 141 -10.60 -14.67 9.12
C ALA A 141 -11.86 -15.53 8.98
N LEU A 142 -11.74 -16.81 9.31
CA LEU A 142 -12.79 -17.80 9.23
C LEU A 142 -13.00 -18.40 10.63
N ILE A 143 -14.23 -18.66 11.01
CA ILE A 143 -14.55 -19.33 12.28
C ILE A 143 -15.20 -20.69 12.02
N THR A 144 -14.65 -21.75 12.62
CA THR A 144 -15.19 -23.12 12.50
C THR A 144 -16.35 -23.34 13.48
N LYS A 145 -17.05 -24.48 13.37
CA LYS A 145 -18.16 -24.84 14.27
C LYS A 145 -17.68 -25.05 15.71
N GLU A 146 -16.44 -25.46 15.86
CA GLU A 146 -15.74 -25.65 17.14
C GLU A 146 -15.27 -24.32 17.75
N GLY A 147 -15.44 -23.19 17.02
CA GLY A 147 -15.02 -21.86 17.46
C GLY A 147 -13.55 -21.55 17.19
N GLU A 148 -12.87 -22.32 16.34
CA GLU A 148 -11.47 -22.05 15.96
C GLU A 148 -11.40 -20.91 14.95
N ILE A 149 -10.48 -19.96 15.16
CA ILE A 149 -10.22 -18.86 14.21
C ILE A 149 -9.10 -19.30 13.25
N ILE A 150 -9.46 -19.51 11.99
CA ILE A 150 -8.56 -19.84 10.91
C ILE A 150 -8.22 -18.57 10.12
N ILE A 151 -6.92 -18.26 10.02
CA ILE A 151 -6.42 -17.15 9.22
C ILE A 151 -5.95 -17.67 7.87
N TYR A 152 -6.74 -17.40 6.82
CA TYR A 152 -6.47 -17.88 5.48
C TYR A 152 -5.92 -16.74 4.59
N PRO A 153 -4.71 -16.85 4.03
CA PRO A 153 -4.18 -15.82 3.13
C PRO A 153 -5.10 -15.61 1.93
N ASN A 154 -5.39 -14.35 1.61
CA ASN A 154 -6.37 -14.01 0.56
C ASN A 154 -6.04 -14.67 -0.78
N ASN A 155 -4.77 -14.65 -1.17
CA ASN A 155 -4.33 -15.26 -2.44
C ASN A 155 -4.53 -16.77 -2.46
N LEU A 156 -4.33 -17.44 -1.32
CA LEU A 156 -4.57 -18.88 -1.26
C LEU A 156 -6.08 -19.16 -1.38
N LEU A 157 -6.92 -18.42 -0.64
CA LEU A 157 -8.38 -18.64 -0.66
C LEU A 157 -8.96 -18.39 -2.05
N PHE A 158 -8.50 -17.30 -2.69
CA PHE A 158 -8.89 -16.92 -4.04
C PHE A 158 -8.62 -18.01 -5.10
N GLN A 159 -7.60 -18.84 -4.88
CA GLN A 159 -7.23 -19.93 -5.78
C GLN A 159 -7.98 -21.25 -5.49
N LYS A 160 -8.77 -21.32 -4.42
CA LYS A 160 -9.55 -22.52 -4.07
C LYS A 160 -10.95 -22.45 -4.66
N GLY A 161 -11.53 -23.62 -4.94
CA GLY A 161 -12.97 -23.72 -5.18
C GLY A 161 -13.73 -23.46 -3.88
N ILE A 162 -14.84 -22.72 -3.93
CA ILE A 162 -15.64 -22.37 -2.75
C ILE A 162 -17.11 -22.67 -3.03
N SER A 163 -17.76 -23.39 -2.11
CA SER A 163 -19.21 -23.53 -2.09
C SER A 163 -19.81 -22.70 -0.97
N ILE A 164 -20.81 -21.87 -1.30
CA ILE A 164 -21.59 -21.12 -0.31
C ILE A 164 -22.71 -22.03 0.19
N MET A 165 -22.72 -22.31 1.49
CA MET A 165 -23.72 -23.13 2.14
C MET A 165 -24.94 -22.25 2.47
N LYS A 166 -26.14 -22.68 2.08
CA LYS A 166 -27.39 -21.94 2.37
C LYS A 166 -28.01 -22.29 3.73
N THR A 167 -27.47 -23.29 4.42
CA THR A 167 -28.01 -23.83 5.68
C THR A 167 -27.30 -23.16 6.86
N HIS A 168 -28.02 -22.92 7.96
CA HIS A 168 -27.43 -22.38 9.18
C HIS A 168 -26.33 -23.32 9.71
N PHE A 169 -25.26 -22.74 10.23
CA PHE A 169 -24.04 -23.44 10.66
C PHE A 169 -24.30 -24.55 11.70
N GLU A 170 -25.35 -24.40 12.51
CA GLU A 170 -25.78 -25.36 13.52
C GLU A 170 -26.35 -26.67 12.93
N ASP A 171 -27.00 -26.60 11.76
CA ASP A 171 -27.70 -27.74 11.12
C ASP A 171 -26.77 -28.66 10.32
N ILE A 172 -25.47 -28.33 10.23
CA ILE A 172 -24.50 -29.13 9.49
C ILE A 172 -24.00 -30.26 10.40
N ASP A 173 -24.55 -31.46 10.21
CA ASP A 173 -24.06 -32.69 10.83
C ASP A 173 -22.86 -33.22 10.03
N PHE A 174 -21.72 -33.32 10.71
CA PHE A 174 -20.49 -33.87 10.15
C PHE A 174 -20.38 -35.36 10.52
N THR A 175 -21.30 -36.17 10.02
CA THR A 175 -21.14 -37.63 10.00
C THR A 175 -20.69 -38.03 8.60
N ASP A 176 -19.38 -38.27 8.45
CA ASP A 176 -18.76 -39.42 7.78
C ASP A 176 -17.22 -39.26 7.77
#